data_AF-A0A6A4KXG2-F1
#
_entry.id   AF-A0A6A4KXG2-F1
#
_cell.length_a   1.000
_cell.length_b   1.000
_cell.length_c   1.000
_cell.angle_alpha   90.00
_cell.angle_beta   90.00
_cell.angle_gamma   90.00
#
_symmetry.space_group_name_H-M   'P 1'
#
loop_
_entity.id
_entity.type
_entity.pdbx_description
1 polymer ?
#
loop_
_entity_poly.entity_id
_entity_poly.type
_entity_poly.pdbx_seq_one_letter_code
_entity_poly.pdbx_strand_id
1 'polypeptide(L)'
;MIRVSLPPGESEPYIYDHDRSIILTDWYHKSTYELATGLSSLDFEWVGEPQSLLIHGKGRFNCSGLESSLCDATNSECSPHVITVIPGKTYRLRIGSLTSLAALSFEIEGHNMTVVEADGHNVEPFVVTVGSSLLWSGC
;
A
#
# COMPACT_ATOMS: atom_id res chain seq x y z
N MET A 1 -8.47 2.68 -5.40
CA MET A 1 -8.64 1.29 -5.87
C MET A 1 -10.06 1.13 -6.40
N ILE A 2 -10.18 0.77 -7.67
CA ILE A 2 -11.47 0.42 -8.26
C ILE A 2 -11.76 -1.04 -7.92
N ARG A 3 -13.01 -1.34 -7.53
CA ARG A 3 -13.47 -2.71 -7.25
C ARG A 3 -14.56 -3.06 -8.25
N VAL A 4 -14.36 -4.17 -8.94
CA VAL A 4 -15.36 -4.75 -9.83
C VAL A 4 -15.96 -5.95 -9.11
N SER A 5 -17.28 -5.94 -8.95
CA SER A 5 -18.03 -7.07 -8.38
C SER A 5 -18.35 -8.10 -9.46
N LEU A 6 -18.55 -9.36 -9.04
CA LEU A 6 -19.03 -10.39 -9.94
C LEU A 6 -20.42 -10.06 -10.52
N PRO A 7 -20.78 -10.61 -11.69
CA PRO A 7 -22.12 -10.53 -12.23
C PRO A 7 -23.19 -11.02 -11.24
N PRO A 8 -24.44 -10.55 -11.35
CA PRO A 8 -25.53 -11.05 -10.53
C PRO A 8 -25.71 -12.57 -10.68
N GLY A 9 -25.75 -13.28 -9.54
CA GLY A 9 -25.92 -14.75 -9.51
C GLY A 9 -24.62 -15.55 -9.43
N GLU A 10 -23.46 -14.88 -9.54
CA GLU A 10 -22.15 -15.51 -9.33
C GLU A 10 -21.61 -15.23 -7.92
N SER A 11 -20.76 -16.14 -7.43
CA SER A 11 -20.09 -16.02 -6.14
C SER A 11 -18.60 -16.28 -6.29
N GLU A 12 -17.81 -15.67 -5.41
CA GLU A 12 -16.37 -15.92 -5.35
C GLU A 12 -16.10 -17.40 -5.06
N PRO A 13 -15.00 -17.97 -5.60
CA PRO A 13 -14.66 -19.38 -5.40
C PRO A 13 -14.16 -19.71 -3.98
N TYR A 14 -14.11 -18.71 -3.09
CA TYR A 14 -13.66 -18.82 -1.71
C TYR A 14 -14.59 -18.04 -0.77
N ILE A 15 -14.72 -18.53 0.47
CA ILE A 15 -15.62 -17.97 1.50
C ILE A 15 -14.83 -17.02 2.40
N TYR A 16 -15.38 -15.85 2.66
CA TYR A 16 -14.84 -14.86 3.60
C TYR A 16 -15.99 -14.10 4.28
N ASP A 17 -15.75 -13.62 5.50
CA ASP A 17 -16.73 -12.85 6.25
C ASP A 17 -16.71 -11.36 5.88
N HIS A 18 -15.52 -10.84 5.55
CA HIS A 18 -15.29 -9.42 5.31
C HIS A 18 -14.32 -9.16 4.16
N ASP A 19 -14.58 -8.11 3.38
CA ASP A 19 -13.72 -7.62 2.30
C ASP A 19 -13.18 -6.23 2.69
N ARG A 20 -11.87 -6.02 2.58
CA ARG A 20 -11.19 -4.75 2.89
C ARG A 20 -10.15 -4.44 1.81
N SER A 21 -10.01 -3.16 1.49
CA SER A 21 -8.99 -2.68 0.56
C SER A 21 -7.83 -2.07 1.33
N ILE A 22 -6.62 -2.26 0.82
CA ILE A 22 -5.37 -1.65 1.29
C ILE A 22 -4.71 -1.00 0.06
N ILE A 23 -4.38 0.28 0.17
CA ILE A 23 -3.65 1.01 -0.87
C ILE A 23 -2.30 1.39 -0.31
N LEU A 24 -1.24 0.99 -1.01
CA LEU A 24 0.14 1.32 -0.72
C LEU A 24 0.64 2.35 -1.74
N THR A 25 1.25 3.43 -1.27
CA THR A 25 1.90 4.44 -2.12
C THR A 25 3.22 4.86 -1.49
N ASP A 26 4.13 5.39 -2.30
CA ASP A 26 5.29 6.13 -1.81
C ASP A 26 5.05 7.63 -1.97
N TRP A 27 5.83 8.45 -1.26
CA TRP A 27 5.62 9.89 -1.22
C TRP A 27 6.94 10.64 -1.25
N TYR A 28 6.98 11.63 -2.15
CA TYR A 28 8.05 12.59 -2.27
C TYR A 28 7.61 13.96 -1.74
N HIS A 29 8.50 14.67 -1.05
CA HIS A 29 8.22 16.02 -0.54
C HIS A 29 8.39 17.12 -1.59
N LYS A 30 9.19 16.88 -2.63
CA LYS A 30 9.25 17.75 -3.81
C LYS A 30 7.99 17.56 -4.65
N SER A 31 7.55 18.63 -5.31
CA SER A 31 6.44 18.53 -6.24
C SER A 31 6.80 17.67 -7.46
N THR A 32 5.80 17.04 -8.07
CA THR A 32 6.01 16.26 -9.30
C THR A 32 6.64 17.10 -10.42
N TYR A 33 6.35 18.41 -10.49
CA TYR A 33 6.93 19.31 -11.48
C TYR A 33 8.43 19.53 -11.28
N GLU A 34 8.87 19.70 -10.03
CA GLU A 34 10.30 19.83 -9.71
C GLU A 34 11.03 18.53 -10.02
N LEU A 35 10.49 17.38 -9.61
CA LEU A 35 11.05 16.07 -9.92
C LEU A 35 11.15 15.84 -11.43
N ALA A 36 10.09 16.14 -12.18
CA ALA A 36 10.07 15.98 -13.64
C ALA A 36 11.05 16.92 -14.35
N THR A 37 11.22 18.15 -13.84
CA THR A 37 12.18 19.12 -14.38
C THR A 37 13.61 18.65 -14.15
N GLY A 38 13.94 18.14 -12.97
CA GLY A 38 15.25 17.55 -12.67
C GLY A 38 15.57 16.37 -13.59
N LEU A 39 14.62 15.45 -13.76
CA LEU A 39 14.75 14.30 -14.66
C LEU A 39 14.89 14.66 -16.14
N SER A 40 14.34 15.81 -16.57
CA SER A 40 14.34 16.26 -17.97
C SER A 40 15.44 17.29 -18.28
N SER A 41 16.23 17.67 -17.28
CA SER A 41 17.28 18.68 -17.44
C SER A 41 18.54 18.09 -18.11
N LEU A 42 19.37 18.95 -18.71
CA LEU A 42 20.67 18.54 -19.27
C LEU A 42 21.62 18.04 -18.18
N ASP A 43 21.57 18.67 -17.01
CA ASP A 43 22.26 18.25 -15.79
C ASP A 43 21.35 17.33 -14.97
N PHE A 44 21.11 16.11 -15.49
CA PHE A 44 20.16 15.13 -14.94
C PHE A 44 20.21 15.03 -13.41
N GLU A 45 19.07 15.25 -12.76
CA GLU A 45 18.89 15.10 -11.32
C GLU A 45 17.96 13.91 -11.03
N TRP A 46 18.52 12.86 -10.42
CA TRP A 46 17.72 11.72 -9.97
C TRP A 46 16.80 12.11 -8.80
N VAL A 47 15.58 11.58 -8.79
CA VAL A 47 14.55 11.89 -7.77
C VAL A 47 14.93 11.39 -6.36
N GLY A 48 15.83 10.41 -6.27
CA GLY A 48 16.21 9.77 -5.01
C GLY A 48 15.17 8.78 -4.51
N GLU A 49 15.33 8.31 -3.27
CA GLU A 49 14.34 7.46 -2.61
C GLU A 49 13.18 8.31 -2.05
N PRO A 50 11.95 7.76 -1.99
CA PRO A 50 10.82 8.45 -1.39
C PRO A 50 11.05 8.68 0.10
N GLN A 51 10.56 9.81 0.62
CA GLN A 51 10.70 10.14 2.03
C GLN A 51 9.74 9.35 2.92
N SER A 52 8.60 8.89 2.39
CA SER A 52 7.62 8.15 3.17
C SER A 52 6.92 7.08 2.36
N LEU A 53 6.60 5.98 3.03
CA LEU A 53 5.66 4.98 2.56
C LEU A 53 4.32 5.21 3.24
N LEU A 54 3.23 5.10 2.48
CA LEU A 54 1.89 5.41 2.95
C LEU A 54 0.96 4.21 2.81
N ILE A 55 0.12 4.00 3.82
CA ILE A 55 -1.04 3.10 3.77
C ILE A 55 -2.29 3.97 3.84
N HIS A 56 -3.14 3.91 2.81
CA HIS A 56 -4.29 4.81 2.67
C HIS A 56 -3.93 6.30 2.77
N GLY A 57 -2.79 6.70 2.22
CA GLY A 57 -2.31 8.08 2.23
C GLY A 57 -1.72 8.54 3.57
N LYS A 58 -1.64 7.66 4.58
CA LYS A 58 -1.07 7.97 5.89
C LYS A 58 0.26 7.26 6.09
N GLY A 59 1.24 7.99 6.60
CA GLY A 59 2.57 7.48 6.88
C GLY A 59 3.33 8.40 7.83
N ARG A 60 4.59 8.05 8.07
CA ARG A 60 5.48 8.78 8.97
C ARG A 60 6.78 9.12 8.26
N PHE A 61 7.30 10.30 8.59
CA PHE A 61 8.61 10.78 8.17
C PHE A 61 9.46 11.10 9.40
N ASN A 62 10.78 11.05 9.27
CA ASN A 62 11.66 11.53 10.33
C ASN A 62 11.61 13.07 10.40
N CYS A 63 10.92 13.56 11.42
CA CYS A 63 10.73 14.98 11.65
C CYS A 63 11.87 15.68 12.43
N SER A 64 12.97 14.97 12.73
CA SER A 64 14.09 15.56 13.46
C SER A 64 14.67 16.77 12.72
N GLY A 65 14.65 17.95 13.35
CA GLY A 65 15.19 19.18 12.79
C GLY A 65 14.21 20.02 11.95
N LEU A 66 12.93 19.63 11.89
CA LEU A 66 11.86 20.45 11.33
C LEU A 66 11.11 21.22 12.43
N GLU A 67 10.50 22.34 12.06
CA GLU A 67 9.58 23.09 12.93
C GLU A 67 8.48 22.17 13.46
N SER A 68 8.21 22.22 14.77
CA SER A 68 7.26 21.31 15.44
C SER A 68 5.84 21.41 14.88
N SER A 69 5.48 22.55 14.29
CA SER A 69 4.19 22.80 13.66
C SER A 69 3.98 22.02 12.35
N LEU A 70 5.05 21.64 11.65
CA LEU A 70 5.00 20.87 10.40
C LEU A 70 4.91 19.37 10.63
N CYS A 71 5.22 18.93 11.84
CA CYS A 71 5.49 17.55 12.20
C CYS A 71 4.80 17.17 13.51
N ASP A 72 3.53 17.55 13.61
CA ASP A 72 2.72 17.22 14.77
C ASP A 72 2.30 15.74 14.73
N ALA A 73 2.95 14.92 15.55
CA ALA A 73 2.63 13.49 15.68
C ALA A 73 1.23 13.24 16.27
N THR A 74 0.57 14.25 16.83
CA THR A 74 -0.83 14.18 17.27
C THR A 74 -1.81 14.43 16.13
N ASN A 75 -1.34 14.86 14.96
CA ASN A 75 -2.17 15.05 13.78
C ASN A 75 -2.75 13.71 13.30
N SER A 76 -4.08 13.64 13.22
CA SER A 76 -4.82 12.48 12.76
C SER A 76 -4.47 12.05 11.33
N GLU A 77 -3.98 12.98 10.50
CA GLU A 77 -3.57 12.71 9.12
C GLU A 77 -2.25 11.91 9.05
N CYS A 78 -1.39 12.03 10.06
CA CYS A 78 -0.13 11.28 10.16
C CYS A 78 -0.24 10.01 11.05
N SER A 79 -1.40 9.79 11.68
CA SER A 79 -1.65 8.57 12.45
C SER A 79 -1.75 7.35 11.51
N PRO A 80 -1.13 6.20 11.85
CA PRO A 80 -1.24 5.00 11.03
C PRO A 80 -2.71 4.58 10.80
N HIS A 81 -3.00 4.09 9.60
CA HIS A 81 -4.32 3.51 9.32
C HIS A 81 -4.51 2.22 10.13
N VAL A 82 -5.62 2.10 10.84
CA VAL A 82 -5.93 0.94 11.68
C VAL A 82 -7.09 0.14 11.07
N ILE A 83 -6.86 -1.14 10.84
CA ILE A 83 -7.88 -2.10 10.42
C ILE A 83 -8.25 -2.97 11.62
N THR A 84 -9.41 -2.72 12.21
CA THR A 84 -9.93 -3.54 13.32
C THR A 84 -10.56 -4.81 12.79
N VAL A 85 -10.16 -5.96 13.35
CA VAL A 85 -10.66 -7.28 12.98
C VAL A 85 -11.40 -7.95 14.13
N ILE A 86 -12.30 -8.87 13.80
CA ILE A 86 -13.04 -9.69 14.76
C ILE A 86 -12.37 -11.06 14.84
N PRO A 87 -12.07 -11.58 16.05
CA PRO A 87 -11.48 -12.90 16.21
C PRO A 87 -12.32 -14.01 15.56
N GLY A 88 -11.66 -14.97 14.89
CA GLY A 88 -12.31 -16.11 14.24
C GLY A 88 -12.99 -15.80 12.90
N LYS A 89 -12.83 -14.58 12.36
CA LYS A 89 -13.36 -14.17 11.06
C LYS A 89 -12.30 -14.20 9.97
N THR A 90 -12.71 -14.53 8.75
CA THR A 90 -11.87 -14.57 7.56
C THR A 90 -12.02 -13.28 6.76
N TYR A 91 -10.89 -12.62 6.46
CA TYR A 91 -10.86 -11.35 5.73
C TYR A 91 -10.20 -11.54 4.36
N ARG A 92 -10.87 -11.06 3.31
CA ARG A 92 -10.23 -10.82 2.01
C ARG A 92 -9.62 -9.43 2.02
N LEU A 93 -8.30 -9.37 1.93
CA LEU A 93 -7.54 -8.12 1.81
C LEU A 93 -7.17 -7.90 0.34
N ARG A 94 -7.71 -6.85 -0.25
CA ARG A 94 -7.37 -6.41 -1.60
C ARG A 94 -6.24 -5.40 -1.49
N ILE A 95 -5.03 -5.79 -1.89
CA ILE A 95 -3.85 -4.93 -1.78
C ILE A 95 -3.52 -4.38 -3.16
N GLY A 96 -3.42 -3.06 -3.28
CA GLY A 96 -3.01 -2.37 -4.50
C GLY A 96 -1.79 -1.52 -4.22
N SER A 97 -0.75 -1.69 -5.04
CA SER A 97 0.45 -0.85 -4.99
C SER A 97 0.40 0.21 -6.10
N LEU A 98 0.46 1.46 -5.68
CA LEU A 98 0.49 2.66 -6.52
C LEU A 98 1.79 3.45 -6.23
N THR A 99 2.88 2.74 -5.95
CA THR A 99 4.20 3.32 -5.73
C THR A 99 4.79 3.84 -7.05
N SER A 100 5.53 4.93 -6.98
CA SER A 100 6.24 5.54 -8.11
C SER A 100 7.60 4.88 -8.33
N LEU A 101 8.27 4.44 -7.26
CA LEU A 101 9.58 3.80 -7.29
C LEU A 101 9.66 2.56 -6.40
N ALA A 102 9.08 2.61 -5.19
CA ALA A 102 9.31 1.58 -4.18
C ALA A 102 8.68 0.22 -4.56
N ALA A 103 9.48 -0.85 -4.42
CA ALA A 103 8.98 -2.22 -4.32
C ALA A 103 8.77 -2.57 -2.85
N LEU A 104 7.61 -3.13 -2.50
CA LEU A 104 7.20 -3.31 -1.12
C LEU A 104 7.02 -4.78 -0.77
N SER A 105 7.42 -5.16 0.43
CA SER A 105 7.02 -6.44 1.04
C SER A 105 5.86 -6.17 2.00
N PHE A 106 4.78 -6.94 1.88
CA PHE A 106 3.62 -6.81 2.78
C PHE A 106 3.52 -8.02 3.71
N GLU A 107 3.22 -7.75 4.98
CA GLU A 107 3.10 -8.78 5.99
C GLU A 107 2.12 -8.34 7.09
N ILE A 108 1.47 -9.32 7.70
CA ILE A 108 0.72 -9.15 8.94
C ILE A 108 1.37 -10.06 9.99
N GLU A 109 1.99 -9.44 10.98
CA GLU A 109 2.68 -10.17 12.04
C GLU A 109 1.75 -11.19 12.71
N GLY A 110 2.24 -12.41 12.90
CA GLY A 110 1.50 -13.51 13.52
C GLY A 110 0.37 -14.10 12.66
N HIS A 111 0.25 -13.72 11.39
CA HIS A 111 -0.78 -14.22 10.49
C HIS A 111 -0.18 -14.72 9.17
N ASN A 112 -0.57 -15.94 8.78
CA ASN A 112 -0.33 -16.43 7.43
C ASN A 112 -1.37 -15.83 6.48
N MET A 113 -0.97 -15.57 5.25
CA MET A 113 -1.88 -15.09 4.20
C MET A 113 -1.98 -16.13 3.09
N THR A 114 -3.17 -16.29 2.53
CA THR A 114 -3.40 -17.14 1.35
C THR A 114 -3.65 -16.23 0.16
N VAL A 115 -2.76 -16.29 -0.84
CA VAL A 115 -2.92 -15.54 -2.09
C VAL A 115 -3.92 -16.28 -2.96
N VAL A 116 -4.98 -15.61 -3.39
CA VAL A 116 -6.08 -16.21 -4.19
C VAL A 116 -6.39 -15.43 -5.46
N GLU A 117 -5.89 -14.20 -5.60
CA GLU A 117 -6.11 -13.32 -6.75
C GLU A 117 -4.86 -12.47 -6.99
N ALA A 118 -4.53 -12.24 -8.26
CA ALA A 118 -3.53 -11.27 -8.71
C ALA A 118 -4.05 -10.58 -9.98
N ASP A 119 -3.92 -9.26 -10.06
CA ASP A 119 -4.32 -8.43 -11.22
C ASP A 119 -5.73 -8.74 -11.77
N GLY A 120 -6.70 -8.91 -10.86
CA GLY A 120 -8.09 -9.18 -11.19
C GLY A 120 -8.39 -10.60 -11.67
N HIS A 121 -7.42 -11.51 -11.61
CA HIS A 121 -7.56 -12.90 -11.99
C HIS A 121 -7.28 -13.82 -10.80
N ASN A 122 -8.09 -14.87 -10.65
CA ASN A 122 -7.86 -15.89 -9.63
C ASN A 122 -6.59 -16.68 -9.94
N VAL A 123 -5.83 -17.01 -8.89
CA VAL A 123 -4.63 -17.86 -8.98
C VAL A 123 -4.86 -19.16 -8.23
N GLU A 124 -3.99 -20.15 -8.47
CA GLU A 124 -3.95 -21.35 -7.63
C GLU A 124 -3.56 -20.93 -6.20
N PRO A 125 -4.37 -21.23 -5.16
CA PRO A 125 -4.10 -20.72 -3.83
C PRO A 125 -2.79 -21.22 -3.24
N PHE A 126 -1.96 -20.30 -2.73
CA PHE A 126 -0.76 -20.64 -1.99
C PHE A 126 -0.62 -19.77 -0.74
N VAL A 127 0.02 -20.34 0.28
CA VAL A 127 0.23 -19.68 1.58
C VAL A 127 1.57 -18.97 1.57
N VAL A 128 1.55 -17.69 1.94
CA VAL A 128 2.75 -16.89 2.20
C VAL A 128 2.91 -16.69 3.71
N THR A 129 4.15 -16.82 4.17
CA THR A 129 4.56 -16.55 5.54
C THR A 129 5.42 -15.27 5.59
N VAL A 130 5.80 -14.87 6.79
CA VAL A 130 6.68 -13.73 7.07
C VAL A 130 7.82 -13.63 6.05
N GLY A 131 7.97 -12.47 5.40
CA GLY A 131 9.04 -12.19 4.44
C GLY A 131 8.93 -12.78 3.02
N SER A 132 7.79 -13.35 2.62
CA SER A 132 7.64 -14.02 1.31
C SER A 132 6.72 -13.35 0.29
N SER A 133 6.07 -12.22 0.64
CA SER A 133 5.22 -11.49 -0.30
C SER A 133 5.93 -10.25 -0.84
N LEU A 134 6.00 -10.11 -2.16
CA LEU A 134 6.55 -8.94 -2.84
C LEU A 134 5.47 -8.31 -3.71
N LEU A 135 5.35 -6.99 -3.61
CA LEU A 135 4.42 -6.16 -4.35
C LEU A 135 5.22 -5.14 -5.15
N TRP A 136 5.03 -5.18 -6.47
CA TRP A 136 5.56 -4.21 -7.41
C TRP A 136 4.51 -3.14 -7.68
N SER A 137 4.94 -1.98 -8.16
CA SER A 137 4.02 -0.95 -8.67
C SER A 137 3.14 -1.56 -9.76
N GLY A 138 1.82 -1.51 -9.59
CA GLY A 138 0.88 -1.88 -10.64
C GLY A 138 0.86 -0.79 -11.72
N CYS A 139 0.87 -1.19 -13.00
CA CYS A 139 0.72 -0.27 -14.13
C CYS A 139 -0.64 0.44 -14.12
#